data_AF-A0A5M6D8Y0-F1
#
_entry.id   AF-A0A5M6D8Y0-F1
#
_cell.length_a   1.000
_cell.length_b   1.000
_cell.length_c   1.000
_cell.angle_alpha   90.00
_cell.angle_beta   90.00
_cell.angle_gamma   90.00
#
_symmetry.space_group_name_H-M   'P 1'
#
loop_
_entity.id
_entity.type
_entity.pdbx_description
1 polymer ?
#
loop_
_entity_poly.entity_id
_entity_poly.type
_entity_poly.pdbx_seq_one_letter_code
_entity_poly.pdbx_strand_id
1 'polypeptide(L)'
;MTNPSAGPPDESRPAAPSDRFGIARLMLMVAGIAIAFGVLGPILEAGGNSDDNDPISAIPLWLRWIITVLGGVSLVGVPILLLQRCKGGGRFGPGKSAWFAQGMSSWLLWPPIVAWRVMGKSEMPWSSVCWLWGTPLMGLYVTTSLLIGGRLRRRRRGAKRQWSEQFGLVLACLWACTGLYLVALLYSIDLFRKR
;
A
#
# COMPACT_ATOMS: atom_id res chain seq x y z
N MET A 1 37.47 36.35 47.21
CA MET A 1 37.45 35.05 46.52
C MET A 1 36.19 34.32 46.94
N THR A 2 35.13 34.39 46.15
CA THR A 2 33.82 33.79 46.45
C THR A 2 33.37 32.99 45.24
N ASN A 3 33.21 31.67 45.43
CA ASN A 3 32.77 30.72 44.42
C ASN A 3 31.34 31.04 43.94
N PRO A 4 31.04 30.96 42.64
CA PRO A 4 29.67 30.99 42.16
C PRO A 4 28.97 29.66 42.47
N SER A 5 27.85 29.77 43.17
CA SER A 5 26.92 28.69 43.49
C SER A 5 26.38 28.06 42.21
N ALA A 6 26.66 26.76 42.00
CA ALA A 6 25.99 25.94 41.01
C ALA A 6 24.50 25.83 41.37
N GLY A 7 23.63 26.38 40.53
CA GLY A 7 22.19 26.15 40.63
C GLY A 7 21.83 24.70 40.32
N PRO A 8 20.76 24.15 40.92
CA PRO A 8 20.33 22.78 40.66
C PRO A 8 19.94 22.61 39.18
N PRO A 9 20.19 21.43 38.59
CA PRO A 9 19.78 21.14 37.22
C PRO A 9 18.25 21.16 37.12
N ASP A 10 17.73 21.93 36.17
CA ASP A 10 16.32 21.97 35.79
C ASP A 10 15.85 20.58 35.30
N GLU A 11 15.41 19.75 36.23
CA GLU A 11 14.87 18.40 36.01
C GLU A 11 13.33 18.44 35.77
N SER A 12 12.86 19.43 35.02
CA SER A 12 11.44 19.60 34.72
C SER A 12 11.17 19.87 33.24
N ARG A 13 11.98 19.27 32.36
CA ARG A 13 11.63 19.17 30.94
C ARG A 13 10.64 18.00 30.79
N PRO A 14 9.35 18.24 30.52
CA PRO A 14 8.43 17.15 30.22
C PRO A 14 8.99 16.37 29.04
N ALA A 15 9.18 15.06 29.22
CA ALA A 15 9.62 14.16 28.17
C ALA A 15 8.78 14.42 26.91
N ALA A 16 9.44 14.90 25.85
CA ALA A 16 8.78 15.10 24.57
C ALA A 16 8.04 13.80 24.21
N PRO A 17 6.77 13.86 23.78
CA PRO A 17 5.98 12.66 23.51
C PRO A 17 6.67 11.86 22.40
N SER A 18 7.45 10.87 22.82
CA SER A 18 8.35 10.09 22.00
C SER A 18 7.57 8.98 21.29
N ASP A 19 7.74 8.92 19.96
CA ASP A 19 7.72 7.77 19.05
C ASP A 19 6.70 6.61 19.14
N ARG A 20 5.78 6.56 20.12
CA ARG A 20 4.75 5.53 20.22
C ARG A 20 3.88 5.46 18.97
N PHE A 21 3.68 6.60 18.30
CA PHE A 21 2.95 6.67 17.05
C PHE A 21 3.72 6.07 15.86
N GLY A 22 5.05 6.01 15.92
CA GLY A 22 5.89 5.34 14.93
C GLY A 22 5.80 3.82 15.05
N ILE A 23 5.98 3.30 16.27
CA ILE A 23 5.94 1.85 16.55
C ILE A 23 4.56 1.26 16.24
N ALA A 24 3.48 1.90 16.71
CA ALA A 24 2.13 1.43 16.42
C ALA A 24 1.82 1.39 14.92
N ARG A 25 2.30 2.38 14.15
CA ARG A 25 2.14 2.39 12.68
C ARG A 25 2.91 1.25 12.03
N LEU A 26 4.14 0.99 12.47
CA LEU A 26 4.95 -0.11 11.97
C LEU A 26 4.25 -1.45 12.25
N MET A 27 3.79 -1.66 13.48
CA MET A 27 3.04 -2.86 13.86
C MET A 27 1.79 -3.05 13.01
N LEU A 28 1.06 -1.97 12.72
CA LEU A 28 -0.13 -2.02 11.86
C LEU A 28 0.24 -2.38 10.42
N MET A 29 1.35 -1.86 9.88
CA MET A 29 1.84 -2.23 8.55
C MET A 29 2.25 -3.70 8.49
N VAL A 30 2.98 -4.20 9.49
CA VAL A 30 3.36 -5.61 9.60
C VAL A 30 2.12 -6.50 9.70
N ALA A 31 1.12 -6.11 10.50
CA ALA A 31 -0.14 -6.83 10.60
C ALA A 31 -0.88 -6.87 9.25
N GLY A 32 -0.95 -5.76 8.52
CA GLY A 32 -1.56 -5.72 7.19
C GLY A 32 -0.86 -6.64 6.18
N ILE A 33 0.47 -6.68 6.21
CA ILE A 33 1.28 -7.60 5.40
C ILE A 33 0.99 -9.05 5.79
N ALA A 34 0.99 -9.37 7.08
CA ALA A 34 0.71 -10.72 7.57
C ALA A 34 -0.69 -11.21 7.17
N ILE A 35 -1.71 -10.34 7.28
CA ILE A 35 -3.08 -10.65 6.83
C ILE A 35 -3.09 -10.88 5.32
N ALA A 36 -2.40 -10.04 4.53
CA ALA A 36 -2.31 -10.23 3.09
C ALA A 36 -1.69 -11.57 2.72
N PHE A 37 -0.62 -11.99 3.41
CA PHE A 37 -0.05 -13.32 3.22
C PHE A 37 -1.01 -14.45 3.61
N GLY A 38 -1.68 -14.33 4.75
CA GLY A 38 -2.65 -15.34 5.17
C GLY A 38 -3.79 -15.52 4.18
N VAL A 39 -4.30 -14.42 3.61
CA VAL A 39 -5.39 -14.45 2.62
C VAL A 39 -4.90 -14.97 1.27
N LEU A 40 -3.77 -14.45 0.77
CA LEU A 40 -3.25 -14.72 -0.58
C LEU A 40 -2.33 -15.94 -0.68
N GLY A 41 -2.03 -16.65 0.42
CA GLY A 41 -1.14 -17.83 0.43
C GLY A 41 -1.39 -18.83 -0.71
N PRO A 42 -2.63 -19.30 -0.94
CA PRO A 42 -2.95 -20.22 -2.04
C PRO A 42 -2.79 -19.60 -3.42
N ILE A 43 -2.87 -18.28 -3.57
CA ILE A 43 -2.58 -17.60 -4.84
C ILE A 43 -1.08 -17.61 -5.10
N LEU A 44 -0.26 -17.59 -4.05
CA LEU A 44 1.19 -17.77 -4.15
C LEU A 44 1.56 -19.23 -4.45
N GLU A 45 0.83 -20.19 -3.87
CA GLU A 45 1.08 -21.64 -4.04
C GLU A 45 0.50 -22.22 -5.34
N ALA A 46 -0.62 -21.69 -5.84
CA ALA A 46 -1.28 -22.18 -7.06
C ALA A 46 -0.43 -22.05 -8.34
N GLY A 47 0.70 -21.35 -8.29
CA GLY A 47 1.67 -21.29 -9.40
C GLY A 47 2.48 -22.57 -9.61
N GLY A 48 2.41 -23.55 -8.70
CA GLY A 48 3.19 -24.78 -8.78
C GLY A 48 2.57 -25.91 -9.61
N ASN A 49 1.26 -25.87 -9.88
CA ASN A 49 0.50 -26.99 -10.45
C ASN A 49 -0.36 -26.58 -11.65
N SER A 50 -0.04 -25.47 -12.31
CA SER A 50 -0.95 -24.77 -13.21
C SER A 50 -1.16 -25.49 -14.55
N ASP A 51 -2.44 -25.73 -14.88
CA ASP A 51 -2.92 -25.92 -16.24
C ASP A 51 -2.60 -24.66 -17.07
N ASP A 52 -2.21 -24.82 -18.34
CA ASP A 52 -1.75 -23.73 -19.24
C ASP A 52 -2.79 -22.63 -19.50
N ASN A 53 -4.04 -22.81 -19.06
CA ASN A 53 -5.14 -21.88 -19.31
C ASN A 53 -5.44 -20.90 -18.16
N ASP A 54 -4.75 -20.99 -17.02
CA ASP A 54 -5.03 -20.11 -15.89
C ASP A 54 -4.35 -18.73 -16.03
N PRO A 55 -5.09 -17.61 -16.07
CA PRO A 55 -4.50 -16.27 -16.22
C PRO A 55 -3.59 -15.85 -15.05
N ILE A 56 -3.67 -16.57 -13.94
CA ILE A 56 -2.83 -16.38 -12.76
C ILE A 56 -1.45 -17.01 -12.97
N SER A 57 -1.35 -18.14 -13.68
CA SER A 57 -0.09 -18.85 -13.94
C SER A 57 0.90 -17.97 -14.74
N ALA A 58 0.38 -17.15 -15.65
CA ALA A 58 1.13 -16.19 -16.44
C ALA A 58 1.87 -15.12 -15.62
N ILE A 59 1.48 -14.90 -14.36
CA ILE A 59 2.12 -13.92 -13.47
C ILE A 59 3.25 -14.60 -12.70
N PRO A 60 4.51 -14.12 -12.85
CA PRO A 60 5.64 -14.76 -12.22
C PRO A 60 5.56 -14.64 -10.69
N LEU A 61 6.06 -15.67 -9.99
CA LEU A 61 5.91 -15.81 -8.54
C LEU A 61 6.39 -14.56 -7.77
N TRP A 62 7.55 -14.00 -8.14
CA TRP A 62 8.10 -12.79 -7.53
C TRP A 62 7.16 -11.58 -7.62
N LEU A 63 6.42 -11.44 -8.73
CA LEU A 63 5.47 -10.34 -8.90
C LEU A 63 4.24 -10.52 -8.00
N ARG A 64 3.80 -11.77 -7.79
CA ARG A 64 2.74 -12.07 -6.83
C ARG A 64 3.15 -11.67 -5.41
N TRP A 65 4.38 -11.96 -4.99
CA TRP A 65 4.92 -11.51 -3.70
C TRP A 65 4.89 -9.99 -3.57
N ILE A 66 5.32 -9.28 -4.60
CA ILE A 66 5.30 -7.81 -4.63
C ILE A 66 3.86 -7.30 -4.48
N ILE A 67 2.90 -7.80 -5.26
CA ILE A 67 1.50 -7.37 -5.19
C ILE A 67 0.90 -7.68 -3.81
N THR A 68 1.20 -8.84 -3.22
CA THR A 68 0.77 -9.20 -1.86
C THR A 68 1.28 -8.22 -0.81
N VAL A 69 2.58 -7.90 -0.84
CA VAL A 69 3.19 -6.94 0.10
C VAL A 69 2.59 -5.54 -0.10
N LEU A 70 2.55 -5.05 -1.33
CA LEU A 70 1.96 -3.73 -1.63
C LEU A 70 0.49 -3.66 -1.22
N GLY A 71 -0.27 -4.72 -1.47
CA GLY A 71 -1.67 -4.88 -1.08
C GLY A 71 -1.87 -4.77 0.42
N GLY A 72 -1.11 -5.54 1.19
CA GLY A 72 -1.15 -5.50 2.65
C GLY A 72 -0.83 -4.13 3.23
N VAL A 73 0.18 -3.44 2.70
CA VAL A 73 0.53 -2.09 3.16
C VAL A 73 -0.49 -1.03 2.70
N SER A 74 -1.12 -1.22 1.53
CA SER A 74 -2.18 -0.33 1.05
C SER A 74 -3.42 -0.42 1.94
N LEU A 75 -3.78 -1.62 2.37
CA LEU A 75 -4.95 -1.87 3.20
C LEU A 75 -4.94 -1.10 4.54
N VAL A 76 -3.75 -1.04 5.14
CA VAL A 76 -3.47 -0.36 6.42
C VAL A 76 -3.63 1.17 6.30
N GLY A 77 -3.48 1.71 5.09
CA GLY A 77 -3.59 3.14 4.83
C GLY A 77 -4.95 3.72 5.15
N VAL A 78 -6.04 3.02 4.81
CA VAL A 78 -7.41 3.51 4.99
C VAL A 78 -7.72 3.82 6.45
N PRO A 79 -7.65 2.87 7.40
CA PRO A 79 -8.00 3.15 8.80
C PRO A 79 -7.07 4.18 9.43
N ILE A 80 -5.77 4.17 9.10
CA ILE A 80 -4.81 5.15 9.64
C ILE A 80 -5.15 6.56 9.17
N LEU A 81 -5.44 6.74 7.89
CA LEU A 81 -5.76 8.06 7.32
C LEU A 81 -7.13 8.57 7.76
N LEU A 82 -8.12 7.66 7.90
CA LEU A 82 -9.43 7.98 8.45
C LEU A 82 -9.32 8.43 9.91
N LEU A 83 -8.57 7.69 10.75
CA LEU A 83 -8.35 8.06 12.14
C LEU A 83 -7.63 9.41 12.27
N GLN A 84 -6.63 9.68 11.42
CA GLN A 84 -5.98 10.99 11.36
C GLN A 84 -6.96 12.10 10.99
N ARG A 85 -7.88 11.84 10.06
CA ARG A 85 -8.90 12.81 9.65
C ARG A 85 -9.91 13.08 10.78
N CYS A 86 -10.35 12.04 11.48
CA CYS A 86 -11.27 12.15 12.62
C CYS A 86 -10.64 12.91 13.79
N LYS A 87 -9.33 12.75 14.05
CA LYS A 87 -8.60 13.47 15.11
C LYS A 87 -8.22 14.91 14.75
N GLY A 88 -8.93 15.55 13.82
CA GLY A 88 -8.67 16.94 13.41
C GLY A 88 -7.49 17.12 12.44
N GLY A 89 -7.02 16.05 11.79
CA GLY A 89 -5.94 16.12 10.82
C GLY A 89 -6.26 17.00 9.62
N GLY A 90 -5.30 17.85 9.23
CA GLY A 90 -5.40 18.77 8.11
C GLY A 90 -5.65 18.11 6.74
N ARG A 91 -5.79 18.95 5.69
CA ARG A 91 -6.13 18.52 4.32
C ARG A 91 -5.20 17.41 3.80
N PHE A 92 -5.76 16.38 3.15
CA PHE A 92 -5.00 15.33 2.49
C PHE A 92 -4.09 15.92 1.40
N GLY A 93 -2.81 15.55 1.47
CA GLY A 93 -1.88 15.82 0.39
C GLY A 93 -1.95 14.75 -0.71
N PRO A 94 -1.31 15.00 -1.87
CA PRO A 94 -1.27 14.05 -2.98
C PRO A 94 -0.79 12.64 -2.56
N GLY A 95 0.20 12.54 -1.67
CA GLY A 95 0.70 11.25 -1.18
C GLY A 95 -0.33 10.50 -0.35
N LYS A 96 -0.94 11.19 0.64
CA LYS A 96 -2.03 10.61 1.45
C LYS A 96 -3.24 10.24 0.60
N SER A 97 -3.62 11.05 -0.39
CA SER A 97 -4.74 10.72 -1.28
C SER A 97 -4.45 9.51 -2.16
N ALA A 98 -3.22 9.36 -2.65
CA ALA A 98 -2.83 8.19 -3.44
C ALA A 98 -2.88 6.92 -2.58
N TRP A 99 -2.29 6.98 -1.37
CA TRP A 99 -2.33 5.87 -0.43
C TRP A 99 -3.76 5.50 -0.02
N PHE A 100 -4.60 6.50 0.24
CA PHE A 100 -6.02 6.29 0.54
C PHE A 100 -6.77 5.64 -0.62
N ALA A 101 -6.60 6.14 -1.84
CA ALA A 101 -7.27 5.58 -3.02
C ALA A 101 -6.88 4.12 -3.28
N GLN A 102 -5.60 3.79 -3.14
CA GLN A 102 -5.10 2.41 -3.27
C GLN A 102 -5.59 1.51 -2.15
N GLY A 103 -5.59 2.02 -0.92
CA GLY A 103 -6.15 1.31 0.22
C GLY A 103 -7.64 1.06 0.05
N MET A 104 -8.41 2.03 -0.45
CA MET A 104 -9.84 1.87 -0.72
C MET A 104 -10.11 0.84 -1.82
N SER A 105 -9.33 0.84 -2.90
CA SER A 105 -9.41 -0.21 -3.92
C SER A 105 -9.16 -1.59 -3.32
N SER A 106 -8.14 -1.71 -2.46
CA SER A 106 -7.85 -2.96 -1.76
C SER A 106 -9.00 -3.38 -0.84
N TRP A 107 -9.57 -2.44 -0.08
CA TRP A 107 -10.70 -2.67 0.83
C TRP A 107 -12.00 -3.05 0.13
N LEU A 108 -12.26 -2.55 -1.08
CA LEU A 108 -13.47 -2.88 -1.84
C LEU A 108 -13.41 -4.31 -2.40
N LEU A 109 -12.21 -4.77 -2.74
CA LEU A 109 -11.99 -6.04 -3.44
C LEU A 109 -11.62 -7.20 -2.49
N TRP A 110 -11.17 -6.92 -1.27
CA TRP A 110 -10.84 -7.94 -0.27
C TRP A 110 -12.01 -8.70 0.36
N PRO A 111 -13.14 -8.08 0.74
CA PRO A 111 -14.24 -8.76 1.40
C PRO A 111 -14.71 -10.04 0.70
N PRO A 112 -14.91 -10.08 -0.64
CA PRO A 112 -15.25 -11.34 -1.30
C PRO A 112 -14.12 -12.37 -1.20
N ILE A 113 -12.85 -11.98 -1.32
CA ILE A 113 -11.71 -12.90 -1.21
C ILE A 113 -11.64 -13.52 0.20
N VAL A 114 -11.80 -12.69 1.24
CA VAL A 114 -11.80 -13.14 2.64
C VAL A 114 -13.00 -14.01 2.94
N ALA A 115 -14.20 -13.63 2.50
CA ALA A 115 -15.42 -14.42 2.71
C ALA A 115 -15.31 -15.81 2.07
N TRP A 116 -14.80 -15.89 0.84
CA TRP A 116 -14.56 -17.17 0.16
C TRP A 116 -13.56 -18.05 0.91
N ARG A 117 -12.50 -17.46 1.47
CA ARG A 117 -11.52 -18.18 2.29
C ARG A 117 -12.10 -18.71 3.58
N VAL A 118 -12.90 -17.91 4.28
CA VAL A 118 -13.57 -18.33 5.52
C VAL A 118 -14.56 -19.47 5.24
N MET A 119 -15.19 -19.48 4.06
CA MET A 119 -16.07 -20.57 3.62
C MET A 119 -15.34 -21.85 3.19
N GLY A 120 -13.99 -21.88 3.20
CA GLY A 120 -13.21 -23.07 2.86
C GLY A 120 -13.33 -23.53 1.40
N LYS A 121 -13.82 -22.68 0.49
CA LYS A 121 -13.93 -23.01 -0.93
C LYS A 121 -12.55 -22.98 -1.58
N SER A 122 -12.22 -24.03 -2.33
CA SER A 122 -10.93 -24.17 -3.04
C SER A 122 -10.89 -23.42 -4.37
N GLU A 123 -12.04 -23.17 -4.99
CA GLU A 123 -12.12 -22.41 -6.24
C GLU A 123 -11.83 -20.93 -6.01
N MET A 124 -10.92 -20.38 -6.81
CA MET A 124 -10.57 -18.97 -6.71
C MET A 124 -11.70 -18.10 -7.27
N PRO A 125 -12.24 -17.16 -6.49
CA PRO A 125 -13.26 -16.26 -7.03
C PRO A 125 -12.63 -15.30 -8.04
N TRP A 126 -13.37 -14.97 -9.10
CA TRP A 126 -13.01 -13.94 -10.10
C TRP A 126 -12.61 -12.59 -9.47
N SER A 127 -13.08 -12.31 -8.25
CA SER A 127 -12.66 -11.14 -7.46
C SER A 127 -11.15 -11.12 -7.17
N SER A 128 -10.49 -12.27 -7.03
CA SER A 128 -9.04 -12.37 -6.82
C SER A 128 -8.27 -11.91 -8.05
N VAL A 129 -8.77 -12.27 -9.24
CA VAL A 129 -8.24 -11.80 -10.52
C VAL A 129 -8.45 -10.29 -10.64
N CYS A 130 -9.67 -9.80 -10.37
CA CYS A 130 -9.95 -8.36 -10.36
C CYS A 130 -9.07 -7.58 -9.37
N TRP A 131 -8.75 -8.15 -8.22
CA TRP A 131 -7.82 -7.53 -7.27
C TRP A 131 -6.39 -7.50 -7.80
N LEU A 132 -5.90 -8.64 -8.28
CA LEU A 132 -4.54 -8.81 -8.79
C LEU A 132 -4.24 -7.88 -9.97
N TRP A 133 -5.20 -7.66 -10.86
CA TRP A 133 -5.08 -6.80 -12.04
C TRP A 133 -5.54 -5.36 -11.77
N GLY A 134 -6.68 -5.21 -11.10
CA GLY A 134 -7.35 -3.92 -10.93
C GLY A 134 -6.62 -2.99 -9.97
N THR A 135 -6.04 -3.49 -8.87
CA THR A 135 -5.34 -2.63 -7.91
C THR A 135 -4.08 -1.98 -8.49
N PRO A 136 -3.18 -2.69 -9.22
CA PRO A 136 -2.08 -2.06 -9.93
C PRO A 136 -2.52 -1.07 -11.02
N LEU A 137 -3.54 -1.41 -11.80
CA LEU A 137 -4.09 -0.52 -12.83
C LEU A 137 -4.65 0.77 -12.23
N MET A 138 -5.36 0.66 -11.10
CA MET A 138 -5.85 1.82 -10.38
C MET A 138 -4.70 2.67 -9.83
N GLY A 139 -3.63 2.03 -9.33
CA GLY A 139 -2.41 2.72 -8.91
C GLY A 139 -1.76 3.51 -10.05
N LEU A 140 -1.67 2.90 -11.24
CA LEU A 140 -1.18 3.56 -12.45
C LEU A 140 -2.06 4.76 -12.83
N TYR A 141 -3.39 4.57 -12.87
CA TYR A 141 -4.38 5.63 -13.18
C TYR A 141 -4.31 6.82 -12.22
N VAL A 142 -4.22 6.56 -10.91
CA VAL A 142 -4.13 7.62 -9.91
C VAL A 142 -2.80 8.37 -10.03
N THR A 143 -1.70 7.65 -10.28
CA THR A 143 -0.38 8.26 -10.42
C THR A 143 -0.29 9.14 -11.66
N THR A 144 -0.80 8.68 -12.80
CA THR A 144 -0.88 9.48 -14.03
C THR A 144 -1.77 10.70 -13.84
N SER A 145 -2.92 10.55 -13.17
CA SER A 145 -3.80 11.68 -12.84
C SER A 145 -3.10 12.73 -11.95
N LEU A 146 -2.29 12.30 -10.99
CA LEU A 146 -1.52 13.20 -10.12
C LEU A 146 -0.38 13.92 -10.86
N LEU A 147 0.24 13.25 -11.84
CA LEU A 147 1.26 13.83 -12.72
C LEU A 147 0.65 14.88 -13.65
N ILE A 148 -0.42 14.53 -14.37
CA ILE A 148 -1.14 15.42 -15.29
C ILE A 148 -1.71 16.63 -14.56
N GLY A 149 -2.31 16.42 -13.39
CA GLY A 149 -2.90 17.50 -12.59
C GLY A 149 -1.90 18.50 -11.98
N GLY A 150 -0.59 18.31 -12.17
CA GLY A 150 0.45 19.24 -11.68
C GLY A 150 0.52 19.39 -10.15
N ARG A 151 -0.28 18.61 -9.40
CA ARG A 151 -0.37 18.68 -7.93
C ARG A 151 0.93 18.33 -7.24
N LEU A 152 1.75 17.49 -7.88
CA LEU A 152 3.11 17.16 -7.43
C LEU A 152 4.07 18.37 -7.45
N ARG A 153 3.83 19.34 -8.34
CA ARG A 153 4.73 20.49 -8.58
C ARG A 153 4.41 21.68 -7.68
N ARG A 154 3.12 21.93 -7.38
CA ARG A 154 2.68 23.09 -6.57
C ARG A 154 3.06 23.03 -5.08
N ARG A 155 3.31 21.85 -4.51
CA ARG A 155 3.56 21.68 -3.05
C ARG A 155 5.02 21.44 -2.66
N ARG A 156 5.98 21.49 -3.61
CA ARG A 156 7.41 21.25 -3.37
C ARG A 156 8.14 22.39 -2.62
N ARG A 157 7.52 23.55 -2.39
CA ARG A 157 8.24 24.79 -2.02
C ARG A 157 8.37 25.15 -0.53
N GLY A 158 8.12 24.26 0.45
CA GLY A 158 8.51 24.68 1.82
C GLY A 158 8.07 23.89 3.06
N ALA A 159 7.24 22.85 2.95
CA ALA A 159 6.86 22.08 4.13
C ALA A 159 7.72 20.81 4.26
N LYS A 160 8.38 20.61 5.42
CA LYS A 160 8.96 19.31 5.81
C LYS A 160 7.91 18.23 5.53
N ARG A 161 8.16 17.37 4.54
CA ARG A 161 7.16 16.38 4.13
C ARG A 161 6.93 15.42 5.27
N GLN A 162 5.69 15.35 5.76
CA GLN A 162 5.28 14.36 6.72
C GLN A 162 5.53 12.97 6.14
N TRP A 163 6.06 12.04 6.93
CA TRP A 163 6.45 10.69 6.48
C TRP A 163 5.34 9.98 5.68
N SER A 164 4.07 10.11 6.09
CA SER A 164 2.93 9.52 5.38
C SER A 164 2.71 10.08 3.97
N GLU A 165 3.15 11.30 3.70
CA GLU A 165 3.12 11.90 2.38
C GLU A 165 4.20 11.32 1.46
N GLN A 166 5.42 11.12 1.99
CA GLN A 166 6.50 10.47 1.24
C GLN A 166 6.16 9.00 0.98
N PHE A 167 5.69 8.30 2.02
CA PHE A 167 5.29 6.91 1.95
C PHE A 167 4.22 6.69 0.88
N GLY A 168 3.15 7.48 0.89
CA GLY A 168 2.08 7.35 -0.10
C GLY A 168 2.54 7.64 -1.54
N LEU A 169 3.52 8.52 -1.75
CA LEU A 169 4.09 8.77 -3.07
C LEU A 169 4.99 7.61 -3.55
N VAL A 170 5.81 7.06 -2.66
CA VAL A 170 6.64 5.88 -2.97
C VAL A 170 5.74 4.69 -3.30
N LEU A 171 4.71 4.45 -2.49
CA LEU A 171 3.73 3.40 -2.72
C LEU A 171 2.98 3.60 -4.05
N ALA A 172 2.57 4.83 -4.37
CA ALA A 172 1.98 5.17 -5.65
C ALA A 172 2.90 4.86 -6.83
N CYS A 173 4.18 5.24 -6.73
CA CYS A 173 5.17 4.95 -7.74
C CYS A 173 5.38 3.45 -7.93
N LEU A 174 5.50 2.69 -6.84
CA LEU A 174 5.68 1.23 -6.90
C LEU A 174 4.47 0.57 -7.58
N TRP A 175 3.24 0.93 -7.21
CA TRP A 175 2.04 0.42 -7.87
C TRP A 175 1.97 0.82 -9.35
N ALA A 176 2.38 2.04 -9.70
CA ALA A 176 2.42 2.46 -11.10
C ALA A 176 3.42 1.63 -11.91
N CYS A 177 4.61 1.37 -11.36
CA CYS A 177 5.59 0.47 -11.99
C CYS A 177 5.05 -0.95 -12.15
N THR A 178 4.41 -1.49 -11.10
CA THR A 178 3.77 -2.82 -11.13
C THR A 178 2.65 -2.88 -12.18
N GLY A 179 1.80 -1.84 -12.24
CA GLY A 179 0.72 -1.74 -13.22
C GLY A 179 1.24 -1.64 -14.65
N LEU A 180 2.29 -0.85 -14.89
CA LEU A 180 2.92 -0.72 -16.19
C LEU A 180 3.51 -2.07 -16.64
N TYR A 181 4.18 -2.77 -15.72
CA TYR A 181 4.73 -4.09 -15.98
C TYR A 181 3.63 -5.10 -16.34
N LEU A 182 2.51 -5.11 -15.61
CA LEU A 182 1.37 -5.99 -15.91
C LEU A 182 0.75 -5.68 -17.27
N VAL A 183 0.62 -4.41 -17.66
CA VAL A 183 0.16 -4.02 -19.00
C VAL A 183 1.12 -4.51 -20.08
N ALA A 184 2.43 -4.35 -19.87
CA ALA A 184 3.44 -4.87 -20.79
C ALA A 184 3.39 -6.40 -20.91
N LEU A 185 3.17 -7.10 -19.80
CA LEU A 185 3.03 -8.55 -19.75
C LEU A 185 1.78 -9.02 -20.51
N LEU A 186 0.62 -8.39 -20.29
CA LEU A 186 -0.59 -8.66 -21.07
C LEU A 186 -0.38 -8.45 -22.57
N TYR A 187 0.26 -7.33 -22.92
CA TYR A 187 0.55 -7.02 -24.31
C TYR A 187 1.46 -8.06 -24.94
N SER A 188 2.49 -8.52 -24.21
CA SER A 188 3.38 -9.58 -24.69
C SER A 188 2.63 -10.88 -24.92
N ILE A 189 1.75 -11.29 -23.99
CA ILE A 189 0.96 -12.53 -24.12
C ILE A 189 0.02 -12.45 -25.33
N ASP A 190 -0.70 -11.34 -25.52
CA ASP A 190 -1.59 -11.18 -26.68
C ASP A 190 -0.81 -11.21 -28.01
N LEU A 191 0.38 -10.63 -28.03
CA LEU A 191 1.23 -10.56 -29.22
C LEU A 191 1.82 -11.93 -29.57
N PHE A 192 2.15 -12.77 -28.58
CA PHE A 192 2.63 -14.14 -28.80
C PHE A 192 1.50 -15.14 -29.07
N ARG A 193 0.28 -14.91 -28.57
CA ARG A 193 -0.88 -15.81 -28.82
C ARG A 193 -1.41 -15.74 -30.25
N LYS A 194 -1.13 -14.64 -30.96
CA LYS A 194 -1.58 -14.41 -32.35
C LYS A 194 -0.59 -14.91 -33.41
N ARG A 195 0.57 -15.43 -33.01
CA ARG A 195 1.52 -16.09 -33.91
C ARG A 195 1.38 -17.59 -33.80
#